data_AF-A0A239MDY4-F1
#
_entry.id   AF-A0A239MDY4-F1
#
_cell.length_a   1.000
_cell.length_b   1.000
_cell.length_c   1.000
_cell.angle_alpha   90.00
_cell.angle_beta   90.00
_cell.angle_gamma   90.00
#
_symmetry.space_group_name_H-M   'P 1'
#
loop_
_entity.id
_entity.type
_entity.pdbx_description
1 polymer ?
#
loop_
_entity_poly.entity_id
_entity_poly.type
_entity_poly.pdbx_seq_one_letter_code
_entity_poly.pdbx_strand_id
1 'polypeptide(L)'
;MRKSLLLLTLLLSINSFGQDLSQFPTEIQQVFKYILEEEYLEQFDTLAYQFRPRDWEIIDIDQDGTTEVFLWIYPHYNTSPTIVIYQLTNDGVNRIKEGLAPGPLVPRNDEYYSFHNIGSGVDFTIDKAKPGADSIMAVSSIKMKSHITRYKNFIHFDKQIDSGGYLDMTHQDEFNDELSCANFQISTPDNITSGKIGEANFFVAHVGELLYRYEISGFNDTGLLNKRITIEKIPNNFGELTNKNGVVGYLNSKGKFIELK
;
A
#
# COMPACT_ATOMS: atom_id res chain seq x y z
N MET A 1 25.58 -4.12 14.62
CA MET A 1 25.34 -5.58 14.47
C MET A 1 23.85 -5.78 14.24
N ARG A 2 23.40 -5.88 12.98
CA ARG A 2 22.00 -6.19 12.66
C ARG A 2 21.86 -7.72 12.60
N LYS A 3 20.93 -8.26 13.39
CA LYS A 3 20.51 -9.66 13.33
C LYS A 3 19.66 -9.83 12.07
N SER A 4 19.99 -10.79 11.21
CA SER A 4 19.12 -11.23 10.12
C SER A 4 17.75 -11.59 10.68
N LEU A 5 16.71 -10.93 10.17
CA LEU A 5 15.33 -11.25 10.51
C LEU A 5 14.95 -12.52 9.76
N LEU A 6 14.62 -13.57 10.52
CA LEU A 6 14.09 -14.83 10.00
C LEU A 6 12.75 -14.53 9.32
N LEU A 7 12.56 -15.04 8.09
CA LEU A 7 11.28 -15.04 7.39
C LEU A 7 10.28 -15.90 8.19
N LEU A 8 9.51 -15.28 9.08
CA LEU A 8 8.48 -15.96 9.86
C LEU A 8 7.18 -15.99 9.05
N THR A 9 6.90 -17.11 8.40
CA THR A 9 5.61 -17.33 7.74
C THR A 9 4.55 -17.54 8.83
N LEU A 10 3.78 -16.50 9.11
CA LEU A 10 2.77 -16.52 10.15
C LEU A 10 1.44 -17.07 9.60
N LEU A 11 1.19 -18.36 9.84
CA LEU A 11 -0.10 -19.00 9.65
C LEU A 11 -0.99 -18.68 10.85
N LEU A 12 -1.94 -17.73 10.72
CA LEU A 12 -2.91 -17.41 11.77
C LEU A 12 -4.22 -18.16 11.48
N SER A 13 -4.38 -19.34 12.08
CA SER A 13 -5.69 -19.96 12.21
C SER A 13 -6.54 -19.21 13.25
N ILE A 14 -7.78 -18.91 12.90
CA ILE A 14 -8.73 -17.99 13.58
C ILE A 14 -9.08 -18.42 15.03
N ASN A 15 -8.62 -19.56 15.54
CA ASN A 15 -8.97 -20.05 16.89
C ASN A 15 -7.82 -20.00 17.92
N SER A 16 -6.76 -19.23 17.67
CA SER A 16 -5.66 -19.07 18.63
C SER A 16 -5.03 -17.68 18.57
N PHE A 17 -5.82 -16.62 18.75
CA PHE A 17 -5.31 -15.26 18.92
C PHE A 17 -4.71 -15.09 20.32
N GLY A 18 -3.52 -15.66 20.48
CA GLY A 18 -2.59 -15.43 21.59
C GLY A 18 -1.21 -15.11 21.03
N GLN A 19 -1.14 -14.36 19.94
CA GLN A 19 0.13 -13.74 19.58
C GLN A 19 0.40 -12.62 20.57
N ASP A 20 1.52 -12.73 21.25
CA ASP A 20 2.00 -11.68 22.13
C ASP A 20 2.36 -10.45 21.29
N LEU A 21 1.39 -9.55 21.12
CA LEU A 21 1.58 -8.30 20.39
C LEU A 21 2.69 -7.45 21.03
N SER A 22 3.07 -7.70 22.29
CA SER A 22 4.12 -6.95 22.98
C SER A 22 5.50 -7.02 22.31
N GLN A 23 5.71 -7.95 21.39
CA GLN A 23 6.95 -8.02 20.60
C GLN A 23 7.06 -6.92 19.53
N PHE A 24 5.95 -6.26 19.17
CA PHE A 24 5.91 -5.20 18.16
C PHE A 24 5.99 -3.80 18.79
N PRO A 25 6.41 -2.76 18.06
CA PRO A 25 6.26 -1.37 18.51
C PRO A 25 4.81 -1.04 18.84
N THR A 26 4.59 -0.13 19.81
CA THR A 26 3.26 0.24 20.30
C THR A 26 2.31 0.66 19.18
N GLU A 27 2.83 1.42 18.22
CA GLU A 27 2.14 1.89 17.02
C GLU A 27 1.56 0.73 16.21
N ILE A 28 2.35 -0.34 16.02
CA ILE A 28 1.93 -1.53 15.28
C ILE A 28 0.92 -2.36 16.07
N GLN A 29 1.07 -2.42 17.40
CA GLN A 29 0.08 -3.08 18.25
C GLN A 29 -1.29 -2.42 18.13
N GLN A 30 -1.33 -1.08 18.12
CA GLN A 30 -2.56 -0.31 17.95
C GLN A 30 -3.20 -0.60 16.59
N VAL A 31 -2.42 -0.59 15.51
CA VAL A 31 -2.91 -0.89 14.16
C VAL A 31 -3.42 -2.33 14.06
N PHE A 32 -2.69 -3.32 14.57
CA PHE A 32 -3.14 -4.72 14.52
C PHE A 32 -4.40 -4.92 15.33
N LYS A 33 -4.52 -4.29 16.51
CA LYS A 33 -5.74 -4.32 17.30
C LYS A 33 -6.92 -3.73 16.52
N TYR A 34 -6.74 -2.57 15.89
CA TYR A 34 -7.75 -1.94 15.05
C TYR A 34 -8.21 -2.86 13.90
N ILE A 35 -7.28 -3.50 13.19
CA ILE A 35 -7.61 -4.42 12.08
C ILE A 35 -8.45 -5.61 12.56
N LEU A 36 -8.13 -6.14 13.73
CA LEU A 36 -8.75 -7.36 14.25
C LEU A 36 -10.11 -7.10 14.92
N GLU A 37 -10.29 -5.92 15.51
CA GLU A 37 -11.46 -5.60 16.33
C GLU A 37 -12.46 -4.67 15.62
N GLU A 38 -11.99 -3.79 14.74
CA GLU A 38 -12.81 -2.70 14.17
C GLU A 38 -12.98 -2.82 12.65
N GLU A 39 -11.89 -2.98 11.89
CA GLU A 39 -11.93 -2.93 10.43
C GLU A 39 -11.00 -3.94 9.75
N TYR A 40 -11.60 -5.01 9.27
CA TYR A 40 -10.88 -6.07 8.59
C TYR A 40 -10.55 -5.70 7.14
N LEU A 41 -9.30 -5.93 6.71
CA LEU A 41 -8.79 -5.40 5.45
C LEU A 41 -9.39 -6.00 4.18
N GLU A 42 -9.73 -7.29 4.19
CA GLU A 42 -10.29 -8.02 3.06
C GLU A 42 -11.46 -8.88 3.55
N GLN A 43 -12.62 -8.25 3.72
CA GLN A 43 -13.86 -8.90 4.16
C GLN A 43 -14.94 -8.88 3.08
N PHE A 44 -15.55 -10.04 2.83
CA PHE A 44 -16.59 -10.26 1.82
C PHE A 44 -17.75 -11.04 2.42
N ASP A 45 -18.91 -10.41 2.52
CA ASP A 45 -20.05 -10.97 3.25
C ASP A 45 -19.63 -11.45 4.65
N THR A 46 -19.60 -12.77 4.87
CA THR A 46 -19.18 -13.41 6.13
C THR A 46 -17.74 -13.93 6.11
N LEU A 47 -17.04 -13.83 4.97
CA LEU A 47 -15.67 -14.32 4.79
C LEU A 47 -14.67 -13.19 5.10
N ALA A 48 -13.97 -13.33 6.22
CA ALA A 48 -12.82 -12.50 6.58
C ALA A 48 -11.51 -13.24 6.24
N TYR A 49 -10.73 -12.70 5.29
CA TYR A 49 -9.44 -13.28 4.88
C TYR A 49 -8.28 -12.92 5.80
N GLN A 50 -7.64 -13.94 6.38
CA GLN A 50 -6.53 -13.78 7.33
C GLN A 50 -5.54 -12.66 6.95
N PHE A 51 -5.44 -11.59 7.74
CA PHE A 51 -4.46 -10.53 7.50
C PHE A 51 -3.00 -11.07 7.46
N ARG A 52 -2.20 -10.62 6.46
CA ARG A 52 -0.81 -11.07 6.20
C ARG A 52 0.18 -9.89 6.19
N PRO A 53 0.63 -9.38 7.35
CA PRO A 53 1.64 -8.33 7.40
C PRO A 53 2.99 -8.86 6.92
N ARG A 54 3.76 -7.99 6.25
CA ARG A 54 5.11 -8.29 5.74
C ARG A 54 6.17 -7.41 6.40
N ASP A 55 5.95 -6.12 6.40
CA ASP A 55 6.82 -5.11 7.00
C ASP A 55 6.02 -3.84 7.31
N TRP A 56 6.63 -2.87 7.97
CA TRP A 56 5.99 -1.60 8.27
C TRP A 56 6.98 -0.45 8.40
N GLU A 57 6.50 0.75 8.14
CA GLU A 57 7.22 2.00 8.40
C GLU A 57 6.36 2.91 9.28
N ILE A 58 6.98 3.54 10.27
CA ILE A 58 6.33 4.44 11.23
C ILE A 58 6.99 5.81 11.06
N ILE A 59 6.22 6.79 10.60
CA ILE A 59 6.74 8.11 10.25
C ILE A 59 5.62 9.15 10.27
N ASP A 60 5.94 10.37 10.67
CA ASP A 60 5.15 11.57 10.36
C ASP A 60 5.52 12.03 8.94
N ILE A 61 4.76 11.55 7.95
CA ILE A 61 5.17 11.62 6.54
C ILE A 61 5.04 13.04 5.96
N ASP A 62 4.03 13.79 6.39
CA ASP A 62 3.75 15.15 5.93
C ASP A 62 4.24 16.23 6.91
N GLN A 63 4.83 15.83 8.03
CA GLN A 63 5.42 16.68 9.06
C GLN A 63 4.38 17.53 9.81
N ASP A 64 3.14 17.02 9.95
CA ASP A 64 2.05 17.68 10.65
C ASP A 64 2.00 17.36 12.16
N GLY A 65 2.83 16.42 12.62
CA GLY A 65 2.90 15.95 14.01
C GLY A 65 2.06 14.71 14.30
N THR A 66 1.26 14.25 13.33
CA THR A 66 0.53 12.98 13.36
C THR A 66 1.47 11.87 12.89
N THR A 67 1.39 10.70 13.52
CA THR A 67 2.21 9.55 13.10
C THR A 67 1.40 8.68 12.16
N GLU A 68 1.96 8.38 10.99
CA GLU A 68 1.46 7.37 10.09
C GLU A 68 2.17 6.03 10.25
N VAL A 69 1.41 4.96 10.09
CA VAL A 69 1.90 3.60 9.91
C VAL A 69 1.62 3.17 8.48
N PHE A 70 2.68 3.01 7.69
CA PHE A 70 2.62 2.39 6.37
C PHE A 70 2.83 0.89 6.54
N LEU A 71 1.73 0.15 6.48
CA LEU A 71 1.74 -1.29 6.69
C LEU A 71 1.81 -1.99 5.33
N TRP A 72 2.91 -2.70 5.08
CA TRP A 72 3.02 -3.57 3.92
C TRP A 72 2.36 -4.91 4.21
N ILE A 73 1.39 -5.25 3.36
CA ILE A 73 0.57 -6.43 3.44
C ILE A 73 0.78 -7.29 2.20
N TYR A 74 0.52 -8.58 2.34
CA TYR A 74 0.42 -9.49 1.20
C TYR A 74 -1.07 -9.78 0.94
N PRO A 75 -1.74 -9.00 0.06
CA PRO A 75 -3.18 -9.09 -0.12
C PRO A 75 -3.59 -10.42 -0.73
N HIS A 76 -4.83 -10.85 -0.55
CA HIS A 76 -5.35 -12.05 -1.22
C HIS A 76 -5.80 -11.74 -2.65
N TYR A 77 -6.21 -10.51 -2.94
CA TYR A 77 -6.76 -10.14 -4.24
C TYR A 77 -5.87 -9.20 -5.05
N ASN A 78 -5.95 -9.34 -6.37
CA ASN A 78 -5.03 -8.72 -7.32
C ASN A 78 -5.22 -7.21 -7.52
N THR A 79 -6.29 -6.62 -6.98
CA THR A 79 -6.56 -5.18 -7.02
C THR A 79 -6.56 -4.54 -5.63
N SER A 80 -6.28 -5.30 -4.58
CA SER A 80 -6.10 -4.74 -3.23
C SER A 80 -4.76 -3.99 -3.14
N PRO A 81 -4.68 -2.90 -2.38
CA PRO A 81 -3.41 -2.21 -2.15
C PRO A 81 -2.43 -3.12 -1.40
N THR A 82 -1.15 -3.05 -1.76
CA THR A 82 -0.09 -3.77 -1.02
C THR A 82 0.37 -2.99 0.20
N ILE A 83 0.19 -1.66 0.23
CA ILE A 83 0.48 -0.81 1.38
C ILE A 83 -0.82 -0.16 1.85
N VAL A 84 -1.19 -0.38 3.11
CA VAL A 84 -2.31 0.31 3.77
C VAL A 84 -1.73 1.29 4.78
N ILE A 85 -2.36 2.46 4.89
CA ILE A 85 -1.87 3.56 5.73
C ILE A 85 -2.85 3.79 6.87
N TYR A 86 -2.31 3.96 8.08
CA TYR A 86 -3.07 4.30 9.27
C TYR A 86 -2.50 5.57 9.90
N GLN A 87 -3.37 6.44 10.40
CA GLN A 87 -2.99 7.57 11.24
C GLN A 87 -3.25 7.26 12.71
N LEU A 88 -2.26 7.56 13.54
CA LEU A 88 -2.34 7.44 14.99
C LEU A 88 -2.64 8.81 15.57
N THR A 89 -3.89 9.00 15.95
CA THR A 89 -4.40 10.27 16.52
C THR A 89 -4.66 10.11 18.01
N ASN A 90 -4.92 11.23 18.70
CA ASN A 90 -5.35 11.19 20.10
C ASN A 90 -6.69 10.45 20.29
N ASP A 91 -7.53 10.42 19.26
CA ASP A 91 -8.85 9.77 19.28
C ASP A 91 -8.78 8.28 18.91
N GLY A 92 -7.60 7.79 18.52
CA GLY A 92 -7.37 6.38 18.17
C GLY A 92 -6.73 6.22 16.78
N VAL A 93 -6.91 5.02 16.22
CA VAL A 93 -6.38 4.62 14.91
C VAL A 93 -7.41 4.92 13.83
N ASN A 94 -6.99 5.64 12.79
CA ASN A 94 -7.82 5.91 11.62
C ASN A 94 -7.19 5.29 10.38
N ARG A 95 -7.93 4.48 9.62
CA ARG A 95 -7.49 3.99 8.31
C ARG A 95 -7.62 5.10 7.25
N ILE A 96 -6.51 5.40 6.57
CA ILE A 96 -6.51 6.23 5.37
C ILE A 96 -7.13 5.44 4.21
N LYS A 97 -8.02 6.09 3.45
CA LYS A 97 -8.82 5.43 2.40
C LYS A 97 -7.99 5.06 1.20
N GLU A 98 -7.01 5.89 0.87
CA GLU A 98 -6.10 5.62 -0.23
C GLU A 98 -4.89 4.79 0.21
N GLY A 99 -4.74 3.62 -0.40
CA GLY A 99 -3.56 2.76 -0.26
C GLY A 99 -2.50 3.04 -1.33
N LEU A 100 -1.36 2.36 -1.23
CA LEU A 100 -0.32 2.35 -2.25
C LEU A 100 -0.09 0.93 -2.79
N ALA A 101 0.31 0.86 -4.06
CA ALA A 101 0.74 -0.36 -4.71
C ALA A 101 2.00 -0.04 -5.53
N PRO A 102 3.18 -0.05 -4.89
CA PRO A 102 4.45 0.19 -5.58
C PRO A 102 4.77 -0.97 -6.51
N GLY A 103 5.43 -0.65 -7.63
CA GLY A 103 5.84 -1.64 -8.61
C GLY A 103 5.03 -1.57 -9.91
N PRO A 104 5.57 -2.16 -10.99
CA PRO A 104 4.86 -2.22 -12.26
C PRO A 104 3.68 -3.19 -12.18
N LEU A 105 2.72 -3.05 -13.08
CA LEU A 105 1.79 -4.14 -13.35
C LEU A 105 2.55 -5.27 -14.06
N VAL A 106 2.32 -6.51 -13.62
CA VAL A 106 2.97 -7.71 -14.18
C VAL A 106 1.94 -8.69 -14.72
N PRO A 107 2.30 -9.56 -15.68
CA PRO A 107 1.40 -10.60 -16.14
C PRO A 107 0.88 -11.42 -14.97
N ARG A 108 -0.41 -11.77 -15.03
CA ARG A 108 -1.04 -12.57 -13.99
C ARG A 108 -0.38 -13.94 -13.88
N ASN A 109 -0.10 -14.36 -12.65
CA ASN A 109 0.55 -15.64 -12.33
C ASN A 109 -0.24 -16.48 -11.30
N ASP A 110 -1.49 -16.10 -11.03
CA ASP A 110 -2.41 -16.72 -10.06
C ASP A 110 -1.93 -16.73 -8.60
N GLU A 111 -0.96 -15.89 -8.26
CA GLU A 111 -0.54 -15.61 -6.88
C GLU A 111 -1.66 -14.96 -6.05
N TYR A 112 -2.49 -14.16 -6.71
CA TYR A 112 -3.63 -13.47 -6.12
C TYR A 112 -4.96 -13.98 -6.70
N TYR A 113 -5.99 -14.00 -5.87
CA TYR A 113 -7.36 -14.19 -6.33
C TYR A 113 -7.84 -12.99 -7.13
N SER A 114 -8.87 -13.20 -7.94
CA SER A 114 -9.52 -12.14 -8.71
C SER A 114 -10.97 -11.98 -8.29
N PHE A 115 -11.37 -10.73 -8.07
CA PHE A 115 -12.75 -10.39 -7.71
C PHE A 115 -13.78 -10.79 -8.76
N HIS A 116 -13.37 -10.84 -10.04
CA HIS A 116 -14.21 -11.33 -11.13
C HIS A 116 -14.61 -12.79 -10.95
N ASN A 117 -13.73 -13.63 -10.41
CA ASN A 117 -13.98 -15.06 -10.24
C ASN A 117 -15.06 -15.36 -9.19
N ILE A 118 -15.29 -14.43 -8.26
CA ILE A 118 -16.31 -14.57 -7.21
C ILE A 118 -17.54 -13.68 -7.46
N GLY A 119 -17.63 -13.00 -8.61
CA GLY A 119 -18.75 -12.10 -8.93
C GLY A 119 -18.80 -10.84 -8.05
N SER A 120 -17.68 -10.50 -7.41
CA SER A 120 -17.53 -9.37 -6.51
C SER A 120 -16.71 -8.24 -7.11
N GLY A 121 -16.27 -8.37 -8.36
CA GLY A 121 -15.53 -7.35 -9.10
C GLY A 121 -16.23 -6.97 -10.40
N VAL A 122 -16.17 -5.70 -10.78
CA VAL A 122 -16.66 -5.18 -12.06
C VAL A 122 -15.67 -4.15 -12.59
N ASP A 123 -15.33 -4.26 -13.86
CA ASP A 123 -14.52 -3.26 -14.56
C ASP A 123 -15.41 -2.38 -15.43
N PHE A 124 -15.17 -1.07 -15.41
CA PHE A 124 -15.87 -0.12 -16.27
C PHE A 124 -14.92 0.94 -16.82
N THR A 125 -15.14 1.32 -18.07
CA THR A 125 -14.36 2.35 -18.76
C THR A 125 -14.85 3.74 -18.38
N ILE A 126 -13.92 4.66 -18.15
CA ILE A 126 -14.26 6.07 -17.94
C ILE A 126 -14.23 6.79 -19.28
N ASP A 127 -15.29 7.53 -19.59
CA ASP A 127 -15.26 8.49 -20.69
C ASP A 127 -14.30 9.65 -20.36
N LYS A 128 -13.14 9.66 -21.01
CA LYS A 128 -12.08 10.68 -20.86
C LYS A 128 -12.51 12.07 -21.35
N ALA A 129 -13.69 12.22 -21.96
CA ALA A 129 -14.20 13.49 -22.48
C ALA A 129 -14.57 14.52 -21.41
N LYS A 130 -14.64 14.14 -20.11
CA LYS A 130 -15.00 15.05 -19.01
C LYS A 130 -13.84 15.24 -18.03
N PRO A 131 -13.12 16.38 -18.09
CA PRO A 131 -12.11 16.72 -17.10
C PRO A 131 -12.67 16.65 -15.66
N GLY A 132 -11.99 15.94 -14.77
CA GLY A 132 -12.35 15.84 -13.35
C GLY A 132 -13.42 14.79 -12.99
N ALA A 133 -13.97 14.05 -13.97
CA ALA A 133 -14.90 12.95 -13.69
C ALA A 133 -14.30 11.90 -12.74
N ASP A 134 -13.01 11.64 -12.89
CA ASP A 134 -12.28 10.63 -12.14
C ASP A 134 -12.14 11.00 -10.65
N SER A 135 -11.82 12.26 -10.35
CA SER A 135 -11.74 12.77 -8.98
C SER A 135 -13.10 12.73 -8.29
N ILE A 136 -14.19 13.04 -9.01
CA ILE A 136 -15.55 12.95 -8.49
C ILE A 136 -15.92 11.49 -8.19
N MET A 137 -15.51 10.54 -9.03
CA MET A 137 -15.74 9.13 -8.77
C MET A 137 -14.94 8.62 -7.57
N ALA A 138 -13.68 9.00 -7.40
CA ALA A 138 -12.90 8.62 -6.23
C ALA A 138 -13.57 9.10 -4.92
N VAL A 139 -13.96 10.37 -4.86
CA VAL A 139 -14.65 10.94 -3.70
C VAL A 139 -16.02 10.30 -3.48
N SER A 140 -16.78 10.05 -4.55
CA SER A 140 -18.10 9.40 -4.45
C SER A 140 -17.98 7.96 -3.96
N SER A 141 -17.00 7.20 -4.46
CA SER A 141 -16.70 5.83 -4.04
C SER A 141 -16.46 5.75 -2.54
N ILE A 142 -15.58 6.62 -2.01
CA ILE A 142 -15.26 6.65 -0.59
C ILE A 142 -16.50 6.98 0.24
N LYS A 143 -17.30 7.97 -0.17
CA LYS A 143 -18.56 8.31 0.52
C LYS A 143 -19.57 7.18 0.52
N MET A 144 -19.57 6.37 -0.54
CA MET A 144 -20.40 5.16 -0.67
C MET A 144 -19.76 3.92 -0.03
N LYS A 145 -18.61 4.06 0.65
CA LYS A 145 -17.83 2.96 1.25
C LYS A 145 -17.50 1.85 0.25
N SER A 146 -17.27 2.25 -0.99
CA SER A 146 -16.91 1.37 -2.10
C SER A 146 -15.40 1.25 -2.23
N HIS A 147 -14.94 0.12 -2.76
CA HIS A 147 -13.55 -0.07 -3.14
C HIS A 147 -13.40 0.14 -4.63
N ILE A 148 -12.50 1.05 -4.99
CA ILE A 148 -12.13 1.23 -6.38
C ILE A 148 -10.62 1.25 -6.57
N THR A 149 -10.18 0.61 -7.64
CA THR A 149 -8.83 0.79 -8.18
C THR A 149 -8.93 1.46 -9.54
N ARG A 150 -8.24 2.59 -9.69
CA ARG A 150 -8.25 3.38 -10.91
C ARG A 150 -7.01 3.09 -11.74
N TYR A 151 -7.23 2.65 -12.97
CA TYR A 151 -6.19 2.51 -14.00
C TYR A 151 -6.35 3.60 -15.06
N LYS A 152 -5.38 3.71 -15.97
CA LYS A 152 -5.35 4.76 -17.00
C LYS A 152 -6.56 4.75 -17.95
N ASN A 153 -7.20 3.59 -18.15
CA ASN A 153 -8.32 3.43 -19.10
C ASN A 153 -9.63 2.93 -18.49
N PHE A 154 -9.59 2.38 -17.27
CA PHE A 154 -10.76 1.78 -16.64
C PHE A 154 -10.64 1.86 -15.13
N ILE A 155 -11.74 1.60 -14.45
CA ILE A 155 -11.82 1.44 -13.00
C ILE A 155 -12.28 0.03 -12.69
N HIS A 156 -11.61 -0.58 -11.73
CA HIS A 156 -12.11 -1.76 -11.03
C HIS A 156 -12.91 -1.33 -9.82
N PHE A 157 -14.11 -1.86 -9.65
CA PHE A 157 -14.88 -1.79 -8.42
C PHE A 157 -14.99 -3.18 -7.82
N ASP A 158 -14.86 -3.28 -6.51
CA ASP A 158 -15.14 -4.51 -5.78
C ASP A 158 -16.06 -4.31 -4.57
N LYS A 159 -16.70 -5.41 -4.14
CA LYS A 159 -17.73 -5.45 -3.09
C LYS A 159 -17.17 -5.73 -1.69
N GLN A 160 -15.92 -5.38 -1.41
CA GLN A 160 -15.39 -5.45 -0.04
C GLN A 160 -16.29 -4.70 0.94
N ILE A 161 -16.52 -5.29 2.11
CA ILE A 161 -17.38 -4.75 3.16
C ILE A 161 -16.50 -4.19 4.27
N ASP A 162 -16.08 -2.93 4.12
CA ASP A 162 -15.38 -2.18 5.15
C ASP A 162 -15.69 -0.67 5.04
N SER A 163 -14.76 0.19 5.49
CA SER A 163 -14.92 1.64 5.43
C SER A 163 -14.69 2.29 4.05
N GLY A 164 -14.48 1.49 3.00
CA GLY A 164 -14.17 1.88 1.62
C GLY A 164 -12.68 2.03 1.37
N GLY A 165 -12.28 1.95 0.10
CA GLY A 165 -10.87 2.01 -0.31
C GLY A 165 -10.67 2.62 -1.69
N TYR A 166 -9.52 3.26 -1.87
CA TYR A 166 -9.10 3.82 -3.15
C TYR A 166 -7.65 3.41 -3.44
N LEU A 167 -7.39 3.06 -4.70
CA LEU A 167 -6.03 2.83 -5.19
C LEU A 167 -5.84 3.51 -6.55
N ASP A 168 -4.86 4.41 -6.64
CA ASP A 168 -4.48 5.06 -7.89
C ASP A 168 -3.31 4.36 -8.60
N MET A 169 -3.60 3.69 -9.71
CA MET A 169 -2.64 3.03 -10.60
C MET A 169 -2.52 3.75 -11.95
N THR A 170 -2.98 5.00 -12.08
CA THR A 170 -2.96 5.73 -13.36
C THR A 170 -1.56 6.10 -13.85
N HIS A 171 -0.58 6.09 -12.94
CA HIS A 171 0.82 6.33 -13.24
C HIS A 171 1.50 5.17 -13.98
N GLN A 172 0.85 4.00 -14.06
CA GLN A 172 1.38 2.79 -14.72
C GLN A 172 1.27 2.91 -16.25
N ASP A 173 2.29 2.39 -16.96
CA ASP A 173 2.33 2.37 -18.42
C ASP A 173 2.19 0.95 -19.00
N GLU A 174 2.46 -0.07 -18.19
CA GLU A 174 2.24 -1.47 -18.53
C GLU A 174 0.73 -1.75 -18.64
N PHE A 175 0.35 -2.61 -19.59
CA PHE A 175 -1.04 -2.99 -19.83
C PHE A 175 -1.97 -1.79 -20.10
N ASN A 176 -1.43 -0.70 -20.63
CA ASN A 176 -2.16 0.54 -20.91
C ASN A 176 -3.17 0.47 -22.05
N ASP A 177 -3.30 -0.66 -22.75
CA ASP A 177 -4.35 -0.93 -23.74
C ASP A 177 -5.48 -1.79 -23.18
N GLU A 178 -5.32 -2.31 -21.95
CA GLU A 178 -6.33 -3.14 -21.29
C GLU A 178 -7.50 -2.31 -20.77
N LEU A 179 -8.68 -2.93 -20.75
CA LEU A 179 -9.92 -2.39 -20.19
C LEU A 179 -10.43 -3.19 -18.99
N SER A 180 -9.62 -4.15 -18.51
CA SER A 180 -9.93 -5.03 -17.41
C SER A 180 -8.66 -5.44 -16.66
N CYS A 181 -8.77 -5.76 -15.37
CA CYS A 181 -7.67 -6.27 -14.56
C CYS A 181 -7.46 -7.79 -14.69
N ALA A 182 -8.10 -8.45 -15.66
CA ALA A 182 -8.08 -9.90 -15.80
C ALA A 182 -6.68 -10.48 -16.10
N ASN A 183 -5.85 -9.76 -16.84
CA ASN A 183 -4.59 -10.26 -17.42
C ASN A 183 -3.34 -9.89 -16.63
N PHE A 184 -3.47 -9.05 -15.59
CA PHE A 184 -2.34 -8.56 -14.83
C PHE A 184 -2.60 -8.59 -13.32
N GLN A 185 -1.54 -8.34 -12.56
CA GLN A 185 -1.59 -8.15 -11.11
C GLN A 185 -0.58 -7.09 -10.67
N ILE A 186 -0.75 -6.61 -9.44
CA ILE A 186 0.18 -5.70 -8.78
C ILE A 186 1.45 -6.46 -8.40
N SER A 187 2.63 -5.87 -8.66
CA SER A 187 3.90 -6.41 -8.19
C SER A 187 4.03 -6.33 -6.67
N THR A 188 4.75 -7.27 -6.09
CA THR A 188 5.08 -7.25 -4.66
C THR A 188 6.38 -6.48 -4.44
N PRO A 189 6.44 -5.53 -3.48
CA PRO A 189 7.69 -4.91 -3.09
C PRO A 189 8.73 -5.93 -2.62
N ASP A 190 10.01 -5.66 -2.85
CA ASP A 190 11.11 -6.43 -2.26
C ASP A 190 11.40 -5.96 -0.84
N ASN A 191 11.39 -4.64 -0.64
CA ASN A 191 11.39 -4.00 0.66
C ASN A 191 10.85 -2.57 0.61
N ILE A 192 10.54 -2.02 1.78
CA ILE A 192 10.07 -0.66 1.97
C ILE A 192 10.96 0.07 2.97
N THR A 193 10.98 1.40 2.89
CA THR A 193 11.55 2.24 3.95
C THR A 193 10.93 3.63 3.91
N SER A 194 11.07 4.40 4.98
CA SER A 194 10.63 5.79 5.03
C SER A 194 11.69 6.70 5.64
N GLY A 195 11.59 8.00 5.37
CA GLY A 195 12.45 9.03 5.96
C GLY A 195 12.78 10.17 5.00
N LYS A 196 13.76 10.98 5.37
CA LYS A 196 14.16 12.17 4.63
C LYS A 196 14.89 11.85 3.33
N ILE A 197 14.50 12.55 2.26
CA ILE A 197 15.28 12.76 1.04
C ILE A 197 15.31 14.27 0.81
N GLY A 198 16.47 14.90 1.03
CA GLY A 198 16.54 16.36 1.16
C GLY A 198 15.77 16.83 2.41
N GLU A 199 14.86 17.78 2.22
CA GLU A 199 14.08 18.39 3.32
C GLU A 199 12.72 17.71 3.58
N ALA A 200 12.22 16.92 2.63
CA ALA A 200 10.92 16.25 2.72
C ALA A 200 11.06 14.80 3.16
N ASN A 201 10.01 14.27 3.80
CA ASN A 201 9.91 12.86 4.12
C ASN A 201 9.27 12.12 2.93
N PHE A 202 9.76 10.90 2.70
CA PHE A 202 9.31 10.02 1.63
C PHE A 202 9.01 8.65 2.19
N PHE A 203 8.00 8.01 1.60
CA PHE A 203 7.86 6.57 1.63
C PHE A 203 8.49 6.02 0.35
N VAL A 204 9.38 5.04 0.48
CA VAL A 204 10.11 4.46 -0.66
C VAL A 204 9.95 2.96 -0.66
N ALA A 205 9.61 2.42 -1.83
CA ALA A 205 9.56 0.99 -2.07
C ALA A 205 10.53 0.60 -3.18
N HIS A 206 11.24 -0.50 -2.98
CA HIS A 206 12.06 -1.13 -4.00
C HIS A 206 11.29 -2.30 -4.60
N VAL A 207 11.21 -2.34 -5.93
CA VAL A 207 10.51 -3.40 -6.68
C VAL A 207 11.33 -3.76 -7.92
N GLY A 208 11.95 -4.94 -7.91
CA GLY A 208 12.77 -5.43 -9.01
C GLY A 208 13.96 -4.50 -9.29
N GLU A 209 13.93 -3.79 -10.42
CA GLU A 209 14.99 -2.84 -10.79
C GLU A 209 14.61 -1.37 -10.50
N LEU A 210 13.51 -1.13 -9.80
CA LEU A 210 12.92 0.19 -9.64
C LEU A 210 12.80 0.61 -8.17
N LEU A 211 12.95 1.91 -7.93
CA LEU A 211 12.57 2.60 -6.71
C LEU A 211 11.35 3.46 -6.99
N TYR A 212 10.29 3.25 -6.20
CA TYR A 212 9.09 4.08 -6.17
C TYR A 212 9.18 5.00 -4.96
N ARG A 213 9.30 6.31 -5.20
CA ARG A 213 9.39 7.33 -4.16
C ARG A 213 8.07 8.10 -4.10
N TYR A 214 7.43 8.07 -2.95
CA TYR A 214 6.18 8.76 -2.66
C TYR A 214 6.48 9.95 -1.75
N GLU A 215 6.37 11.15 -2.30
CA GLU A 215 6.29 12.39 -1.53
C GLU A 215 4.81 12.60 -1.18
N ILE A 216 4.45 12.50 0.10
CA ILE A 216 3.08 12.70 0.56
C ILE A 216 3.07 13.99 1.38
N SER A 217 2.43 15.02 0.86
CA SER A 217 2.34 16.34 1.49
C SER A 217 1.10 16.52 2.34
N GLY A 218 0.32 15.44 2.53
CA GLY A 218 -0.78 15.36 3.48
C GLY A 218 -1.99 14.61 2.96
N PHE A 219 -3.02 14.60 3.80
CA PHE A 219 -4.26 13.85 3.61
C PHE A 219 -5.42 14.82 3.51
N ASN A 220 -6.31 14.65 2.54
CA ASN A 220 -7.50 15.49 2.46
C ASN A 220 -8.63 14.96 3.36
N ASP A 221 -9.69 15.75 3.54
CA ASP A 221 -10.85 15.40 4.39
C ASP A 221 -11.59 14.12 3.95
N THR A 222 -11.31 13.61 2.75
CA THR A 222 -11.87 12.35 2.24
C THR A 222 -10.94 11.15 2.45
N GLY A 223 -9.76 11.35 3.05
CA GLY A 223 -8.76 10.31 3.26
C GLY A 223 -7.98 9.92 2.00
N LEU A 224 -7.94 10.81 0.99
CA LEU A 224 -7.07 10.67 -0.18
C LEU A 224 -5.73 11.39 0.05
N LEU A 225 -4.68 10.88 -0.60
CA LEU A 225 -3.31 11.36 -0.49
C LEU A 225 -3.07 12.53 -1.44
N ASN A 226 -2.53 13.63 -0.91
CA ASN A 226 -1.86 14.65 -1.71
C ASN A 226 -0.42 14.16 -1.97
N LYS A 227 -0.22 13.44 -3.07
CA LYS A 227 1.06 12.76 -3.34
C LYS A 227 1.68 13.05 -4.70
N ARG A 228 3.00 12.94 -4.77
CA ARG A 228 3.78 12.84 -6.00
C ARG A 228 4.58 11.54 -5.99
N ILE A 229 4.58 10.86 -7.14
CA ILE A 229 5.34 9.61 -7.34
C ILE A 229 6.50 9.89 -8.28
N THR A 230 7.71 9.51 -7.87
CA THR A 230 8.90 9.47 -8.74
C THR A 230 9.38 8.04 -8.84
N ILE A 231 9.60 7.56 -10.08
CA ILE A 231 10.03 6.19 -10.35
C ILE A 231 11.41 6.24 -11.01
N GLU A 232 12.35 5.50 -10.45
CA GLU A 232 13.75 5.53 -10.89
C GLU A 232 14.34 4.12 -10.94
N LYS A 233 15.29 3.89 -11.84
CA LYS A 233 16.06 2.63 -11.82
C LYS A 233 17.04 2.62 -10.65
N ILE A 234 17.19 1.47 -10.01
CA ILE A 234 18.25 1.27 -9.02
C ILE A 234 19.65 1.45 -9.66
N PRO A 235 20.63 2.02 -8.94
CA PRO A 235 22.01 2.05 -9.40
C PRO A 235 22.63 0.65 -9.55
N ASN A 236 23.58 0.46 -10.46
CA ASN A 236 24.25 -0.84 -10.67
C ASN A 236 24.92 -1.43 -9.42
N ASN A 237 25.26 -0.62 -8.43
CA ASN A 237 25.88 -1.03 -7.18
C ASN A 237 24.89 -1.11 -6.01
N PHE A 238 23.59 -1.01 -6.28
CA PHE A 238 22.54 -1.12 -5.27
C PHE A 238 22.57 -2.49 -4.60
N GLY A 239 22.39 -2.52 -3.29
CA GLY A 239 22.30 -3.74 -2.48
C GLY A 239 20.96 -3.82 -1.77
N GLU A 240 20.72 -2.92 -0.82
CA GLU A 240 19.52 -2.95 0.02
C GLU A 240 19.04 -1.52 0.32
N LEU A 241 17.76 -1.22 0.03
CA LEU A 241 17.11 0.01 0.48
C LEU A 241 17.04 0.04 2.01
N THR A 242 17.45 1.14 2.65
CA THR A 242 17.40 1.28 4.11
C THR A 242 17.34 2.74 4.51
N ASN A 243 16.84 3.01 5.71
CA ASN A 243 17.07 4.28 6.39
C ASN A 243 18.29 4.21 7.33
N LYS A 244 19.03 5.32 7.45
CA LYS A 244 20.01 5.55 8.53
C LYS A 244 19.80 6.92 9.15
N ASN A 245 19.51 6.95 10.46
CA ASN A 245 19.31 8.18 11.24
C ASN A 245 18.23 9.10 10.65
N GLY A 246 17.13 8.53 10.14
CA GLY A 246 16.04 9.29 9.55
C GLY A 246 16.27 9.66 8.08
N VAL A 247 17.40 9.34 7.47
CA VAL A 247 17.67 9.61 6.05
C VAL A 247 17.56 8.33 5.21
N VAL A 248 16.83 8.41 4.10
CA VAL A 248 16.66 7.28 3.17
C VAL A 248 17.88 7.15 2.28
N GLY A 249 18.34 5.91 2.11
CA GLY A 249 19.46 5.57 1.27
C GLY A 249 19.46 4.09 0.90
N TYR A 250 20.59 3.60 0.44
CA TYR A 250 20.80 2.18 0.23
C TYR A 250 22.21 1.77 0.69
N LEU A 251 22.35 0.52 1.10
CA LEU A 251 23.65 -0.11 1.21
C LEU A 251 24.06 -0.57 -0.17
N ASN A 252 25.24 -0.15 -0.63
CA ASN A 252 25.79 -0.67 -1.87
C ASN A 252 26.33 -2.10 -1.68
N SER A 253 26.77 -2.74 -2.76
CA SER A 253 27.35 -4.11 -2.74
C SER A 253 28.57 -4.29 -1.82
N LYS A 254 29.16 -3.21 -1.30
CA LYS A 254 30.25 -3.21 -0.31
C LYS A 254 29.79 -2.87 1.11
N GLY A 255 28.48 -2.78 1.35
CA GLY A 255 27.88 -2.42 2.63
C GLY A 255 28.04 -0.94 3.02
N LYS A 256 28.45 -0.06 2.08
CA LYS A 256 28.52 1.38 2.33
C LYS A 256 27.16 2.03 2.07
N PHE A 257 26.68 2.81 3.04
CA PHE A 257 25.49 3.61 2.91
C PHE A 257 25.68 4.77 1.91
N ILE A 258 24.73 4.90 0.99
CA ILE A 258 24.63 5.98 0.01
C ILE A 258 23.24 6.59 0.15
N GLU A 259 23.18 7.89 0.44
CA GLU A 259 21.92 8.64 0.54
C GLU A 259 21.25 8.75 -0.82
N LEU A 260 19.92 8.61 -0.84
CA LEU A 260 19.13 9.02 -2.00
C LEU A 260 19.11 10.55 -2.06
N LYS A 261 19.12 11.07 -3.29
CA LYS A 261 19.06 12.50 -3.59
C LYS A 261 17.85 12.79 -4.45
#